data_AF-A0A8J4P000-F1
#
_entry.id   AF-A0A8J4P000-F1
#
_cell.length_a   1.000
_cell.length_b   1.000
_cell.length_c   1.000
_cell.angle_alpha   90.00
_cell.angle_beta   90.00
_cell.angle_gamma   90.00
#
_symmetry.space_group_name_H-M   'P 1'
#
loop_
_entity.id
_entity.type
_entity.pdbx_description
1 polymer ?
#
loop_
_entity_poly.entity_id
_entity_poly.type
_entity_poly.pdbx_seq_one_letter_code
_entity_poly.pdbx_strand_id
1 'polypeptide(L)'
;GNGWFLDKVVIKDPITNLDYTFLCHRWLDQGQDDGNIARELTVTDASTFPGRQELELKREETWAAEKWKFQEGNTLQFYNSFTRGFICLSPDSRVDALGDKKNKYGKVFFMWMYA
;
A
#
# COMPACT_ATOMS: atom_id res chain seq x y z
N GLY A 1 29.03 27.47 5.98
CA GLY A 1 28.29 26.40 5.28
C GLY A 1 26.83 26.70 5.45
N ASN A 2 26.04 26.51 4.39
CA ASN A 2 24.58 26.66 4.41
C ASN A 2 23.87 25.32 4.70
N GLY A 3 24.60 24.36 5.29
CA GLY A 3 24.14 23.02 5.60
C GLY A 3 23.10 22.94 6.69
N TRP A 4 22.30 21.89 6.63
CA TRP A 4 21.26 21.60 7.62
C TRP A 4 21.70 20.45 8.50
N PHE A 5 21.77 20.68 9.81
CA PHE A 5 21.86 19.58 10.76
C PHE A 5 20.46 19.04 11.02
N LEU A 6 20.20 17.80 10.59
CA LEU A 6 18.90 17.17 10.76
C LEU A 6 18.94 16.29 12.01
N ASP A 7 18.16 16.66 13.03
CA ASP A 7 18.01 15.87 14.25
C ASP A 7 17.14 14.64 14.00
N LYS A 8 15.87 14.86 13.63
CA LYS A 8 14.89 13.82 13.33
C LYS A 8 13.81 14.30 12.37
N VAL A 9 13.09 13.36 11.77
CA VAL A 9 11.85 13.58 11.02
C VAL A 9 10.69 12.94 11.80
N VAL A 10 9.57 13.64 11.91
CA VAL A 10 8.33 13.11 12.51
C VAL A 10 7.22 13.14 11.47
N ILE A 11 6.64 11.99 11.15
CA ILE A 11 5.50 11.86 10.24
C ILE A 11 4.25 11.60 11.07
N LYS A 12 3.22 12.42 10.90
CA LYS A 12 1.93 12.25 11.56
C LYS A 12 0.93 11.61 10.62
N ASP A 13 0.36 10.47 11.01
CA ASP A 13 -0.71 9.83 10.24
C ASP A 13 -2.09 10.29 10.76
N PRO A 14 -2.87 11.04 9.96
CA PRO A 14 -4.17 11.54 10.38
C PRO A 14 -5.25 10.45 10.49
N ILE A 15 -5.02 9.26 9.92
CA ILE A 15 -5.96 8.14 9.96
C ILE A 15 -5.79 7.38 11.28
N THR A 16 -4.55 7.09 11.67
CA THR A 16 -4.25 6.34 12.89
C THR A 16 -3.99 7.22 14.11
N ASN A 17 -3.81 8.54 13.93
CA ASN A 17 -3.35 9.49 14.95
C ASN A 17 -2.01 9.08 15.61
N LEU A 18 -1.13 8.42 14.84
CA LEU A 18 0.20 8.01 15.28
C LEU A 18 1.29 8.91 14.70
N ASP A 19 2.34 9.13 15.50
CA ASP A 19 3.53 9.88 15.11
C ASP A 19 4.71 8.91 14.91
N TYR A 20 5.26 8.86 13.70
CA TYR A 20 6.43 8.04 13.34
C TYR A 20 7.70 8.89 13.37
N THR A 21 8.68 8.49 14.19
CA THR A 21 9.95 9.22 14.33
C THR A 21 11.09 8.49 13.63
N PHE A 22 11.87 9.25 12.84
CA PHE A 22 13.06 8.82 12.14
C PHE A 22 14.24 9.66 12.62
N LEU A 23 15.14 9.08 13.42
CA LEU A 23 16.35 9.77 13.87
C LEU A 23 17.37 9.89 12.73
N CYS A 24 18.00 11.05 12.59
CA CYS A 24 19.05 11.30 11.60
C CYS A 24 20.38 11.66 12.27
N HIS A 25 20.38 12.67 13.14
CA HIS A 25 21.56 13.20 13.84
C HIS A 25 22.79 13.45 12.95
N ARG A 26 22.58 13.93 11.71
CA ARG A 26 23.66 14.15 10.74
C ARG A 26 23.49 15.42 9.92
N TRP A 27 24.59 15.87 9.33
CA TRP A 27 24.58 17.00 8.40
C TRP A 27 24.11 16.57 7.01
N LEU A 28 23.34 17.48 6.39
CA LEU A 28 22.99 17.49 4.97
C LEU A 28 23.75 18.63 4.29
N ASP A 29 25.07 18.47 4.16
CA ASP A 29 25.97 19.48 3.61
C ASP A 29 27.15 18.79 2.93
N GLN A 30 27.56 19.27 1.75
CA GLN A 30 28.74 18.77 1.03
C GLN A 30 30.06 19.11 1.74
N GLY A 31 30.07 20.14 2.60
CA GLY A 31 31.25 20.59 3.34
C GLY A 31 31.28 20.18 4.81
N GLN A 32 30.36 19.34 5.28
CA GLN A 32 30.32 18.84 6.66
C GLN A 32 30.11 17.32 6.69
N ASP A 33 30.48 16.70 7.81
CA ASP A 33 30.35 15.26 8.04
C ASP A 33 30.96 14.44 6.88
N ASP A 34 30.16 13.68 6.15
CA ASP A 34 30.57 12.83 5.02
C ASP A 34 30.26 13.46 3.64
N GLY A 35 29.85 14.73 3.61
CA GLY A 35 29.52 15.44 2.37
C GLY A 35 28.17 15.04 1.75
N ASN A 36 27.39 14.20 2.40
CA ASN A 36 26.12 13.71 1.86
C ASN A 36 24.97 14.69 2.14
N ILE A 37 24.17 14.97 1.12
CA ILE A 37 22.96 15.81 1.21
C ILE A 37 21.65 15.01 1.19
N ALA A 38 21.74 13.68 1.09
CA ALA A 38 20.61 12.76 1.11
C ALA A 38 20.89 11.60 2.07
N ARG A 39 19.86 11.15 2.78
CA ARG A 39 19.96 10.09 3.80
C ARG A 39 18.75 9.16 3.70
N GLU A 40 19.00 7.86 3.79
CA GLU A 40 17.96 6.87 4.04
C GLU A 40 17.83 6.68 5.55
N LEU A 41 16.61 6.83 6.07
CA LEU A 41 16.32 6.73 7.51
C LEU A 41 15.38 5.56 7.76
N THR A 42 15.71 4.72 8.73
CA THR A 42 14.83 3.67 9.22
C THR A 42 14.10 4.15 10.47
N VAL A 43 12.90 3.61 10.71
CA VAL A 43 12.17 3.94 11.93
C VAL A 43 12.93 3.38 13.12
N THR A 44 13.24 4.28 14.05
CA THR A 44 14.17 4.00 15.15
C THR A 44 13.56 3.08 16.21
N ASP A 45 12.23 2.93 16.23
CA ASP A 45 11.55 2.00 17.13
C ASP A 45 10.50 1.16 16.39
N ALA A 46 10.91 -0.04 15.98
CA ALA A 46 9.99 -1.07 15.49
C ALA A 46 8.98 -1.51 16.58
N SER A 47 9.31 -1.27 17.86
CA SER A 47 8.50 -1.60 19.03
C SER A 47 7.38 -0.58 19.32
N THR A 48 7.55 0.66 18.84
CA THR A 48 6.56 1.75 18.98
C THR A 48 5.71 1.90 17.72
N PHE A 49 5.49 0.80 17.00
CA PHE A 49 4.39 0.69 16.04
C PHE A 49 3.20 -0.02 16.70
N PRO A 50 2.44 0.63 17.62
CA PRO A 50 1.17 0.06 18.06
C PRO A 50 0.22 -0.17 16.86
N GLY A 51 0.37 0.62 15.80
CA GLY A 51 -0.40 0.46 14.57
C GLY A 51 0.03 -0.69 13.66
N ARG A 52 1.28 -1.19 13.69
CA ARG A 52 1.68 -2.26 12.75
C ARG A 52 1.03 -3.58 13.11
N GLN A 53 1.04 -3.96 14.39
CA GLN A 53 0.34 -5.17 14.82
C GLN A 53 -1.16 -5.04 14.63
N GLU A 54 -1.77 -3.90 14.97
CA GLU A 54 -3.21 -3.69 14.78
C GLU A 54 -3.63 -3.68 13.30
N LEU A 55 -2.83 -3.08 12.41
CA LEU A 55 -3.08 -3.11 10.97
C LEU A 55 -2.90 -4.51 10.39
N GLU A 56 -1.89 -5.26 10.86
CA GLU A 56 -1.69 -6.66 10.47
C GLU A 56 -2.85 -7.54 10.95
N LEU A 57 -3.28 -7.39 12.22
CA LEU A 57 -4.47 -8.04 12.76
C LEU A 57 -5.72 -7.69 11.96
N LYS A 58 -5.97 -6.41 11.68
CA LYS A 58 -7.09 -5.96 10.84
C LYS A 58 -7.03 -6.55 9.43
N ARG A 59 -5.83 -6.63 8.84
CA ARG A 59 -5.61 -7.25 7.53
C ARG A 59 -5.91 -8.74 7.57
N GLU A 60 -5.44 -9.45 8.60
CA GLU A 60 -5.69 -10.86 8.81
C GLU A 60 -7.17 -11.16 9.08
N GLU A 61 -7.85 -10.34 9.88
CA GLU A 61 -9.30 -10.44 10.14
C GLU A 61 -10.10 -10.18 8.87
N THR A 62 -9.77 -9.12 8.12
CA THR A 62 -10.41 -8.82 6.83
C THR A 62 -10.19 -9.96 5.85
N TRP A 63 -8.97 -10.49 5.77
CA TRP A 63 -8.66 -11.64 4.95
C TRP A 63 -9.43 -12.89 5.41
N ALA A 64 -9.51 -13.16 6.71
CA ALA A 64 -10.27 -14.29 7.25
C ALA A 64 -11.76 -14.20 6.90
N ALA A 65 -12.34 -13.00 6.96
CA ALA A 65 -13.74 -12.73 6.63
C ALA A 65 -14.02 -12.78 5.13
N GLU A 66 -13.06 -12.41 4.28
CA GLU A 66 -13.28 -12.26 2.83
C GLU A 66 -12.62 -13.34 1.96
N LYS A 67 -11.68 -14.15 2.49
CA LYS A 67 -10.95 -15.18 1.75
C LYS A 67 -11.84 -16.18 1.04
N TRP A 68 -13.06 -16.40 1.55
CA TRP A 68 -14.02 -17.30 0.93
C TRP A 68 -14.40 -16.83 -0.49
N LYS A 69 -14.36 -15.52 -0.77
CA LYS A 69 -14.65 -14.93 -2.09
C LYS A 69 -13.60 -15.35 -3.14
N PHE A 70 -12.38 -15.66 -2.71
CA PHE A 70 -11.23 -15.96 -3.56
C PHE A 70 -10.89 -17.46 -3.62
N GLN A 71 -11.82 -18.34 -3.22
CA GLN A 71 -11.65 -19.78 -3.30
C GLN A 71 -11.76 -20.29 -4.74
N GLU A 72 -11.16 -21.44 -5.01
CA GLU A 72 -11.26 -22.10 -6.32
C GLU A 72 -12.72 -22.35 -6.70
N GLY A 73 -13.06 -22.11 -7.97
CA GLY A 73 -14.43 -22.21 -8.48
C GLY A 73 -15.27 -20.95 -8.33
N ASN A 74 -14.85 -19.97 -7.52
CA ASN A 74 -15.54 -18.68 -7.44
C ASN A 74 -15.15 -17.76 -8.60
N THR A 75 -16.14 -17.05 -9.13
CA THR A 75 -15.94 -16.01 -10.15
C THR A 75 -16.22 -14.65 -9.54
N LEU A 76 -15.25 -13.73 -9.62
CA LEU A 76 -15.41 -12.36 -9.18
C LEU A 76 -15.64 -11.43 -10.38
N GLN A 77 -16.56 -10.48 -10.20
CA GLN A 77 -16.82 -9.40 -11.15
C GLN A 77 -16.81 -8.09 -10.36
N PHE A 78 -16.14 -7.07 -10.89
CA PHE A 78 -16.04 -5.77 -10.24
C PHE A 78 -17.03 -4.82 -10.88
N TYR A 79 -17.93 -4.24 -10.08
CA TYR A 79 -18.93 -3.29 -10.54
C TYR A 79 -18.50 -1.87 -10.19
N ASN A 80 -18.52 -0.97 -11.18
CA ASN A 80 -18.27 0.44 -10.98
C ASN A 80 -19.62 1.16 -10.88
N SER A 81 -19.87 1.80 -9.73
CA SER A 81 -21.14 2.49 -9.48
C SER A 81 -21.31 3.77 -10.32
N PHE A 82 -20.21 4.41 -10.71
CA PHE A 82 -20.21 5.64 -11.52
C PHE A 82 -20.60 5.35 -12.97
N THR A 83 -19.98 4.34 -13.61
CA THR A 83 -20.29 3.93 -14.99
C THR A 83 -21.51 3.01 -15.07
N ARG A 84 -21.97 2.47 -13.93
CA ARG A 84 -23.02 1.45 -13.83
C ARG A 84 -22.73 0.18 -14.63
N GLY A 85 -21.46 -0.12 -14.85
CA GLY A 85 -21.01 -1.29 -15.60
C GLY A 85 -19.97 -2.11 -14.83
N PHE A 86 -19.74 -3.32 -15.33
CA PHE A 86 -18.72 -4.24 -14.82
C PHE A 86 -17.39 -3.98 -15.53
N ILE A 87 -16.30 -4.06 -14.75
CA ILE A 87 -14.94 -3.98 -15.27
C ILE A 87 -14.72 -5.17 -16.21
N CYS A 88 -14.25 -4.88 -17.43
CA CYS A 88 -13.96 -5.88 -18.45
C CYS A 88 -12.51 -5.78 -18.91
N LEU A 89 -11.87 -6.94 -19.06
CA LEU A 89 -10.52 -7.10 -19.60
C LEU A 89 -10.65 -7.80 -20.95
N SER A 90 -10.50 -7.02 -22.02
CA SER A 90 -10.62 -7.53 -23.39
C SER A 90 -9.32 -8.24 -23.82
N PRO A 91 -9.37 -9.22 -24.73
CA PRO A 91 -8.19 -9.93 -25.22
C PRO A 91 -7.16 -9.04 -25.92
N ASP A 92 -7.59 -7.88 -26.41
CA ASP A 92 -6.74 -6.83 -27.00
C ASP A 92 -6.10 -5.91 -25.94
N SER A 93 -6.11 -6.33 -24.67
CA SER A 93 -5.57 -5.60 -23.51
C SER A 93 -6.29 -4.29 -23.16
N ARG A 94 -7.48 -4.04 -23.74
CA ARG A 94 -8.31 -2.92 -23.31
C ARG A 94 -8.99 -3.22 -21.97
N VAL A 95 -9.07 -2.18 -21.15
CA VAL A 95 -9.78 -2.19 -19.88
C VAL A 95 -10.85 -1.11 -19.92
N ASP A 96 -12.09 -1.49 -19.65
CA ASP A 96 -13.21 -0.56 -19.49
C ASP A 96 -14.12 -1.00 -18.34
N ALA A 97 -15.11 -0.18 -18.01
CA ALA A 97 -16.12 -0.46 -16.99
C ALA A 97 -17.54 -0.35 -17.57
N LEU A 98 -17.72 -0.75 -18.83
CA LEU A 98 -18.99 -0.66 -19.56
C LEU A 98 -19.64 -2.03 -19.77
N GLY A 99 -19.09 -3.09 -19.16
CA GLY A 99 -19.58 -4.45 -19.31
C GLY A 99 -20.92 -4.71 -18.62
N ASP A 100 -21.66 -5.68 -19.14
CA ASP A 100 -22.82 -6.26 -18.45
C ASP A 100 -22.42 -7.45 -17.54
N LYS A 101 -23.36 -7.92 -16.72
CA LYS A 101 -23.13 -9.03 -15.77
C LYS A 101 -22.83 -10.36 -16.47
N LYS A 102 -23.31 -10.57 -17.70
CA LYS A 102 -23.13 -11.82 -18.46
C LYS A 102 -21.84 -11.81 -19.29
N ASN A 103 -21.16 -10.67 -19.36
CA ASN A 103 -19.96 -10.50 -20.16
C ASN A 103 -18.85 -11.46 -19.69
N LYS A 104 -18.38 -12.31 -20.61
CA LYS A 104 -17.32 -13.29 -20.36
C LYS A 104 -15.97 -12.64 -20.07
N TYR A 105 -15.76 -11.40 -20.51
CA TYR A 105 -14.53 -10.61 -20.31
C TYR A 105 -14.51 -9.86 -18.97
N GLY A 106 -15.63 -9.86 -18.23
CA GLY A 106 -15.73 -9.27 -16.89
C GLY A 106 -15.52 -10.27 -15.75
N LYS A 107 -15.04 -11.49 -16.06
CA LYS A 107 -14.80 -12.55 -15.09
C LYS A 107 -13.32 -12.60 -14.72
N VAL A 108 -13.02 -12.43 -13.45
CA VAL A 108 -11.65 -12.50 -12.91
C VAL A 108 -11.50 -13.80 -12.13
N PHE A 109 -10.44 -14.55 -12.46
CA PHE A 109 -10.01 -15.74 -11.75
C PHE A 109 -8.69 -15.43 -11.05
N PHE A 110 -8.59 -15.79 -9.78
CA PHE A 110 -7.34 -15.68 -9.03
C PHE A 110 -6.60 -17.00 -9.16
N MET A 111 -5.41 -16.96 -9.75
CA MET A 111 -4.53 -18.12 -9.85
C MET A 111 -3.39 -17.94 -8.87
N TRP A 112 -3.26 -18.89 -7.94
CA TRP A 112 -2.18 -18.91 -6.98
C TRP A 112 -0.89 -19.31 -7.69
N MET A 113 0.05 -18.38 -7.83
CA MET A 113 1.43 -18.72 -8.15
C MET A 113 2.15 -18.96 -6.83
N TYR A 114 2.42 -20.22 -6.51
CA TYR A 114 3.37 -20.54 -5.45
C TYR A 114 4.76 -20.12 -5.94
N ALA A 115 5.40 -19.21 -5.20
CA ALA A 115 6.80 -18.84 -5.37
C ALA A 115 7.66 -19.62 -4.36
#